data_AF-A0A1I5LAP1-F1
#
_entry.id   AF-A0A1I5LAP1-F1
#
_cell.length_a   1.000
_cell.length_b   1.000
_cell.length_c   1.000
_cell.angle_alpha   90.00
_cell.angle_beta   90.00
_cell.angle_gamma   90.00
#
_symmetry.space_group_name_H-M   'P 1'
#
loop_
_entity.id
_entity.type
_entity.pdbx_description
1 polymer ?
#
loop_
_entity_poly.entity_id
_entity_poly.type
_entity_poly.pdbx_seq_one_letter_code
_entity_poly.pdbx_strand_id
1 'polypeptide(L)'
;MSDWRERQAEVNLLREEIQEHQKRLFLFQQEQSASLQEIQDERARRAPKFEYLILEDVSEEELDIRGANGWELVNFASYSVGGGGMGVTAYKVHLRYVFKREMLPLSDELQAIYDEMDNLRREIATKSARVDALVD
;
A
#
# COMPACT_ATOMS: atom_id res chain seq x y z
N MET A 1 -0.98 -41.41 -12.81
CA MET A 1 0.19 -41.15 -11.93
C MET A 1 1.11 -40.03 -12.44
N SER A 2 1.05 -39.56 -13.70
CA SER A 2 1.88 -38.42 -14.16
C SER A 2 1.31 -37.06 -13.76
N ASP A 3 -0.01 -36.87 -13.82
CA ASP A 3 -0.70 -35.60 -13.50
C ASP A 3 -0.35 -35.03 -12.12
N TRP A 4 -0.29 -35.86 -11.08
CA TRP A 4 0.08 -35.37 -9.74
C TRP A 4 1.54 -34.90 -9.65
N ARG A 5 2.46 -35.54 -10.38
CA ARG A 5 3.89 -35.17 -10.38
C ARG A 5 4.12 -33.89 -11.17
N GLU A 6 3.38 -33.71 -12.26
CA GLU A 6 3.40 -32.49 -13.07
C GLU A 6 2.85 -31.31 -12.28
N ARG A 7 1.72 -31.47 -11.58
CA ARG A 7 1.18 -30.44 -10.67
C ARG A 7 2.12 -30.13 -9.52
N GLN A 8 2.74 -31.14 -8.91
CA GLN A 8 3.70 -30.93 -7.83
C GLN A 8 4.94 -30.17 -8.31
N ALA A 9 5.41 -30.44 -9.53
CA ALA A 9 6.50 -29.70 -10.15
C ALA A 9 6.11 -28.24 -10.44
N GLU A 10 4.90 -27.99 -10.96
CA GLU A 10 4.36 -26.63 -11.18
C GLU A 10 4.25 -25.85 -9.86
N VAL A 11 3.73 -26.46 -8.79
CA VAL A 11 3.63 -25.83 -7.46
C VAL A 11 5.01 -25.49 -6.89
N ASN A 12 5.99 -26.38 -7.02
CA ASN A 12 7.35 -26.12 -6.53
C ASN A 12 7.99 -24.95 -7.29
N LEU A 13 7.85 -24.91 -8.62
CA LEU A 13 8.34 -23.81 -9.44
C LEU A 13 7.69 -22.48 -9.06
N LEU A 14 6.36 -22.45 -8.93
CA LEU A 14 5.63 -21.23 -8.54
C LEU A 14 6.05 -20.73 -7.16
N ARG A 15 6.32 -21.63 -6.21
CA ARG A 15 6.82 -21.25 -4.87
C ARG A 15 8.22 -20.65 -4.92
N GLU A 16 9.11 -21.21 -5.72
CA GLU A 16 10.45 -20.63 -5.94
C GLU A 16 10.35 -19.24 -6.57
N GLU A 17 9.49 -19.07 -7.58
CA GLU A 17 9.25 -17.77 -8.20
C GLU A 17 8.68 -16.76 -7.20
N ILE A 18 7.66 -17.14 -6.41
CA ILE A 18 7.08 -16.28 -5.36
C ILE A 18 8.17 -15.86 -4.36
N GLN A 19 9.00 -16.80 -3.91
CA GLN A 19 10.06 -16.50 -2.94
C GLN A 19 11.10 -15.53 -3.52
N GLU A 20 11.43 -15.65 -4.81
CA GLU A 20 12.32 -14.72 -5.49
C GLU A 20 11.69 -13.32 -5.64
N HIS A 21 10.40 -13.24 -5.98
CA HIS A 21 9.70 -11.96 -6.08
C HIS A 21 9.59 -11.30 -4.71
N GLN A 22 9.38 -12.06 -3.63
CA GLN A 22 9.39 -11.56 -2.26
C GLN A 22 10.76 -10.99 -1.86
N LYS A 23 11.86 -11.66 -2.24
CA LYS A 23 13.22 -11.13 -2.01
C LYS A 23 13.45 -9.84 -2.77
N ARG A 24 13.06 -9.77 -4.04
CA ARG A 24 13.17 -8.53 -4.84
C ARG A 24 12.32 -7.42 -4.23
N LEU A 25 11.09 -7.72 -3.80
CA LEU A 25 10.22 -6.77 -3.13
C LEU A 25 10.88 -6.22 -1.86
N PHE A 26 11.53 -7.08 -1.07
CA PHE A 26 12.26 -6.68 0.12
C PHE A 26 13.45 -5.75 -0.19
N LEU A 27 14.21 -6.04 -1.25
CA LEU A 27 15.30 -5.15 -1.70
C LEU A 27 14.76 -3.78 -2.14
N PHE A 28 13.68 -3.76 -2.92
CA PHE A 28 13.04 -2.50 -3.33
C PHE A 28 12.45 -1.72 -2.14
N GLN A 29 11.94 -2.39 -1.11
CA GLN A 29 11.53 -1.72 0.13
C GLN A 29 12.70 -1.05 0.87
N GLN A 30 13.89 -1.67 0.83
CA GLN A 30 15.09 -1.05 1.39
C GLN A 30 15.55 0.15 0.56
N GLU A 31 15.56 0.03 -0.77
CA GLU A 31 15.89 1.13 -1.69
C GLU A 31 14.90 2.30 -1.52
N GLN A 32 13.60 2.01 -1.48
CA GLN A 32 12.56 2.99 -1.17
C GLN A 32 12.82 3.70 0.16
N SER A 33 13.19 2.97 1.21
CA SER A 33 13.48 3.55 2.52
C SER A 33 14.71 4.48 2.47
N ALA A 34 15.75 4.09 1.73
CA ALA A 34 16.93 4.92 1.53
C ALA A 34 16.61 6.20 0.72
N SER A 35 15.85 6.08 -0.37
CA SER A 35 15.48 7.23 -1.19
C SER A 35 14.48 8.16 -0.49
N LEU A 36 13.61 7.63 0.39
CA LEU A 36 12.76 8.44 1.27
C LEU A 36 13.60 9.24 2.28
N GLN A 37 14.70 8.67 2.78
CA GLN A 37 15.64 9.37 3.65
C GLN A 37 16.33 10.54 2.91
N GLU A 38 16.77 10.32 1.67
CA GLU A 38 17.36 11.38 0.84
C GLU A 38 16.35 12.49 0.51
N ILE A 39 15.09 12.13 0.25
CA ILE A 39 13.99 13.09 0.08
C ILE A 39 13.76 13.89 1.38
N GLN A 40 13.81 13.25 2.55
CA GLN A 40 13.70 13.95 3.84
C GLN A 40 14.86 14.94 4.06
N ASP A 41 16.08 14.56 3.67
CA ASP A 41 17.25 15.42 3.76
C ASP A 41 17.18 16.60 2.76
N GLU A 42 16.65 16.39 1.55
CA GLU A 42 16.38 17.47 0.59
C GLU A 42 15.22 18.37 1.01
N ARG A 43 14.16 17.80 1.61
CA ARG A 43 13.03 18.53 2.20
C ARG A 43 13.51 19.48 3.29
N ALA A 44 14.42 19.03 4.15
CA ALA A 44 15.04 19.87 5.16
C ALA A 44 15.85 21.04 4.56
N ARG A 45 16.31 20.93 3.30
CA ARG A 45 17.10 21.98 2.61
C ARG A 45 16.28 22.96 1.78
N ARG A 46 15.07 22.63 1.32
CA ARG A 46 14.26 23.48 0.42
C ARG A 46 12.98 23.97 1.12
N ALA A 47 12.49 25.15 0.72
CA ALA A 47 11.24 25.69 1.27
C ALA A 47 10.07 24.72 0.98
N PRO A 48 9.35 24.24 2.02
CA PRO A 48 8.40 23.15 1.86
C PRO A 48 7.16 23.60 1.08
N LYS A 49 6.77 22.82 0.07
CA LYS A 49 5.42 22.83 -0.48
C LYS A 49 4.63 21.74 0.22
N PHE A 50 3.45 22.08 0.75
CA PHE A 50 2.61 21.12 1.45
C PHE A 50 1.48 20.65 0.54
N GLU A 51 1.20 19.35 0.57
CA GLU A 51 -0.01 18.77 0.02
C GLU A 51 -0.87 18.26 1.16
N TYR A 52 -2.18 18.49 1.04
CA TYR A 52 -3.18 18.01 1.99
C TYR A 52 -4.07 16.97 1.33
N LEU A 53 -4.29 15.87 2.02
CA LEU A 53 -5.21 14.81 1.63
C LEU A 53 -6.29 14.68 2.69
N ILE A 54 -7.55 14.63 2.26
CA ILE A 54 -8.71 14.44 3.13
C ILE A 54 -9.35 13.10 2.77
N LEU A 55 -9.40 12.19 3.74
CA LEU A 55 -10.03 10.88 3.60
C LEU A 55 -11.18 10.74 4.60
N GLU A 56 -12.14 9.89 4.28
CA GLU A 56 -13.30 9.61 5.11
C GLU A 56 -13.42 8.10 5.32
N ASP A 57 -13.77 7.70 6.54
CA ASP A 57 -14.10 6.31 6.90
C ASP A 57 -13.02 5.28 6.49
N VAL A 58 -11.75 5.60 6.76
CA VAL A 58 -10.58 4.75 6.46
C VAL A 58 -10.29 3.75 7.57
N SER A 59 -9.75 2.58 7.22
CA SER A 59 -9.35 1.53 8.17
C SER A 59 -8.00 1.83 8.84
N GLU A 60 -7.70 1.16 9.96
CA GLU A 60 -6.39 1.26 10.64
C GLU A 60 -5.23 0.84 9.71
N GLU A 61 -5.44 -0.20 8.90
CA GLU A 61 -4.48 -0.64 7.89
C GLU A 61 -4.19 0.44 6.83
N GLU A 62 -5.23 1.17 6.38
CA GLU A 62 -5.04 2.28 5.45
C GLU A 62 -4.27 3.44 6.09
N LEU A 63 -4.52 3.75 7.37
CA LEU A 63 -3.76 4.77 8.10
C LEU A 63 -2.27 4.41 8.15
N ASP A 64 -1.95 3.14 8.45
CA ASP A 64 -0.58 2.64 8.49
C ASP A 64 0.10 2.73 7.13
N ILE A 65 -0.60 2.34 6.06
CA ILE A 65 -0.09 2.45 4.68
C ILE A 65 0.18 3.93 4.33
N ARG A 66 -0.69 4.87 4.73
CA ARG A 66 -0.46 6.31 4.49
C ARG A 66 0.76 6.80 5.26
N GLY A 67 0.89 6.41 6.53
CA GLY A 67 2.07 6.70 7.36
C GLY A 67 3.36 6.20 6.72
N ALA A 68 3.37 4.94 6.26
CA ALA A 68 4.51 4.33 5.57
C ALA A 68 4.85 5.06 4.25
N ASN A 69 3.86 5.61 3.55
CA ASN A 69 4.05 6.42 2.34
C ASN A 69 4.44 7.88 2.62
N GLY A 70 4.77 8.23 3.86
CA GLY A 70 5.25 9.55 4.24
C GLY A 70 4.14 10.60 4.40
N TRP A 71 2.89 10.18 4.58
CA TRP A 71 1.81 11.07 5.00
C TRP A 71 1.78 11.19 6.52
N GLU A 72 1.78 12.43 7.02
CA GLU A 72 1.62 12.72 8.44
C GLU A 72 0.15 13.06 8.72
N LEU A 73 -0.51 12.29 9.58
CA LEU A 73 -1.84 12.62 10.06
C LEU A 73 -1.76 13.87 10.95
N VAL A 74 -2.47 14.94 10.58
CA VAL A 74 -2.42 16.22 11.32
C VAL A 74 -3.73 16.66 11.91
N ASN A 75 -4.84 16.09 11.44
CA ASN A 75 -6.14 16.33 12.06
C ASN A 75 -7.07 15.14 11.83
N PHE A 76 -7.93 14.87 12.80
CA PHE A 76 -9.09 14.00 12.62
C PHE A 76 -10.34 14.72 13.18
N ALA A 77 -11.45 14.60 12.48
CA ALA A 77 -12.72 15.16 12.90
C ALA A 77 -13.81 14.08 12.83
N SER A 78 -14.67 14.01 13.84
CA SER A 78 -15.85 13.15 13.83
C SER A 78 -17.10 14.01 13.75
N TYR A 79 -18.05 13.63 12.91
CA TYR A 79 -19.35 14.28 12.86
C TYR A 79 -20.46 13.25 12.70
N SER A 80 -21.59 13.53 13.34
CA SER A 80 -22.79 12.69 13.25
C SER A 80 -23.68 13.21 12.13
N VAL A 81 -24.01 12.36 11.16
CA VAL A 81 -24.97 12.71 10.10
C VAL A 81 -26.34 12.24 10.55
N GLY A 82 -27.25 13.20 10.80
CA GLY A 82 -28.59 12.96 11.32
C GLY A 82 -29.55 12.37 10.29
N GLY A 83 -30.31 11.35 10.70
CA GLY A 83 -31.11 10.48 9.86
C GLY A 83 -32.36 11.10 9.24
N GLY A 84 -32.69 10.62 8.03
CA GLY A 84 -33.97 10.85 7.36
C GLY A 84 -35.13 10.22 8.12
N GLY A 85 -36.30 10.86 8.01
CA GLY A 85 -37.49 10.54 8.79
C GLY A 85 -38.01 9.12 8.62
N MET A 86 -38.73 8.69 9.66
CA MET A 86 -39.44 7.43 9.88
C MET A 86 -38.62 6.25 10.44
N GLY A 87 -38.61 6.17 11.77
CA GLY A 87 -38.75 4.90 12.50
C GLY A 87 -37.48 4.19 12.97
N VAL A 88 -36.31 4.45 12.38
CA VAL A 88 -35.03 3.89 12.85
C VAL A 88 -33.93 4.94 12.67
N THR A 89 -33.68 5.74 13.71
CA THR A 89 -32.57 6.70 13.73
C THR A 89 -31.26 5.95 13.92
N ALA A 90 -30.72 5.38 12.85
CA ALA A 90 -29.33 4.95 12.80
C ALA A 90 -28.46 6.21 12.65
N TYR A 91 -27.79 6.61 13.72
CA TYR A 91 -26.77 7.66 13.64
C TYR A 91 -25.54 7.10 12.94
N LYS A 92 -25.16 7.70 11.81
CA LYS A 92 -23.88 7.40 11.17
C LYS A 92 -22.85 8.39 11.68
N VAL A 93 -21.77 7.89 12.27
CA VAL A 93 -20.59 8.67 12.60
C VAL A 93 -19.64 8.59 11.42
N HIS A 94 -19.30 9.74 10.84
CA HIS A 94 -18.28 9.83 9.80
C HIS A 94 -16.98 10.35 10.41
N LEU A 95 -15.89 9.67 10.11
CA LEU A 95 -14.55 10.06 10.53
C LEU A 95 -13.81 10.65 9.34
N ARG A 96 -13.39 11.91 9.44
CA ARG A 96 -12.59 12.59 8.42
C ARG A 96 -11.16 12.76 8.91
N TYR A 97 -10.20 12.30 8.11
CA TYR A 97 -8.77 12.36 8.39
C TYR A 97 -8.10 13.34 7.43
N VAL A 98 -7.33 14.27 7.97
CA VAL A 98 -6.53 15.22 7.20
C VAL A 98 -5.06 14.87 7.36
N PHE A 99 -4.43 14.53 6.25
CA PHE A 99 -3.01 14.27 6.17
C PHE A 99 -2.31 15.45 5.51
N LYS A 100 -1.07 15.70 5.93
CA LYS A 100 -0.13 16.55 5.19
C LYS A 100 1.05 15.71 4.75
N ARG A 101 1.65 16.08 3.61
CA ARG A 101 3.03 15.67 3.29
C ARG A 101 3.77 16.82 2.64
N GLU A 102 5.08 16.81 2.81
CA GLU A 102 5.97 17.71 2.09
C GLU A 102 6.20 17.17 0.67
N MET A 103 5.79 17.95 -0.32
CA MET A 103 6.00 17.64 -1.72
C MET A 103 7.33 18.21 -2.20
N LEU A 104 8.30 17.31 -2.36
CA LEU A 104 9.17 17.36 -3.53
C LEU A 104 8.53 16.43 -4.58
N PRO A 105 8.49 16.80 -5.87
CA PRO A 105 8.10 15.84 -6.89
C PRO A 105 8.96 14.58 -6.73
N LEU A 106 8.32 13.41 -6.79
CA LEU A 106 9.05 12.13 -6.83
C LEU A 106 10.07 12.24 -7.97
N SER A 107 11.34 11.89 -7.69
CA SER A 107 12.28 11.70 -8.77
C SER A 107 11.74 10.59 -9.68
N ASP A 108 12.02 10.67 -10.98
CA ASP A 108 11.61 9.64 -11.94
C ASP A 108 12.08 8.24 -11.50
N GLU A 109 13.20 8.18 -10.79
CA GLU A 109 13.79 6.98 -10.20
C GLU A 109 12.92 6.39 -9.08
N LEU A 110 12.40 7.21 -8.16
CA LEU A 110 11.46 6.73 -7.13
C LEU A 110 10.14 6.27 -7.75
N GLN A 111 9.64 6.97 -8.77
CA GLN A 111 8.42 6.57 -9.45
C GLN A 111 8.59 5.19 -10.10
N ALA A 112 9.74 4.94 -10.73
CA ALA A 112 10.07 3.63 -11.31
C ALA A 112 10.11 2.52 -10.25
N ILE A 113 10.70 2.77 -9.07
CA ILE A 113 10.72 1.81 -7.96
C ILE A 113 9.31 1.47 -7.50
N TYR A 114 8.42 2.48 -7.33
CA TYR A 114 7.03 2.25 -6.97
C TYR A 114 6.29 1.39 -8.00
N ASP A 115 6.45 1.70 -9.29
CA ASP A 115 5.80 0.96 -10.38
C ASP A 115 6.29 -0.50 -10.42
N GLU A 116 7.57 -0.75 -10.17
CA GLU A 116 8.15 -2.10 -10.12
C GLU A 116 7.65 -2.89 -8.90
N MET A 117 7.56 -2.26 -7.72
CA MET A 117 6.98 -2.87 -6.53
C MET A 117 5.51 -3.28 -6.74
N ASP A 118 4.71 -2.41 -7.35
CA ASP A 118 3.29 -2.70 -7.62
C ASP A 118 3.11 -3.76 -8.71
N ASN A 119 4.03 -3.86 -9.67
CA ASN A 119 4.03 -4.99 -10.61
C ASN A 119 4.36 -6.31 -9.90
N LEU A 120 5.41 -6.33 -9.07
CA LEU A 120 5.81 -7.53 -8.30
C LEU A 120 4.69 -8.01 -7.37
N ARG A 121 3.97 -7.10 -6.69
CA ARG A 121 2.81 -7.45 -5.85
C ARG A 121 1.71 -8.15 -6.65
N ARG A 122 1.39 -7.64 -7.84
CA ARG A 122 0.39 -8.24 -8.74
C ARG A 122 0.81 -9.62 -9.22
N GLU A 123 2.08 -9.78 -9.56
CA GLU A 123 2.63 -11.07 -9.98
C GLU A 123 2.61 -12.11 -8.86
N ILE A 124 2.97 -11.72 -7.62
CA ILE A 124 2.87 -12.58 -6.44
C ILE A 124 1.41 -12.99 -6.22
N ALA A 125 0.47 -12.04 -6.20
CA ALA A 125 -0.94 -12.35 -5.98
C ALA A 125 -1.49 -13.33 -7.02
N THR A 126 -1.13 -13.14 -8.30
CA THR A 126 -1.54 -14.02 -9.40
C THR A 126 -0.97 -15.43 -9.25
N LYS A 127 0.34 -15.54 -8.94
CA LYS A 127 1.00 -16.85 -8.77
C LYS A 127 0.49 -17.58 -7.52
N SER A 128 0.26 -16.87 -6.41
CA SER A 128 -0.32 -17.45 -5.19
C SER A 128 -1.72 -18.03 -5.44
N ALA A 129 -2.60 -17.28 -6.11
CA ALA A 129 -3.92 -17.79 -6.48
C ALA A 129 -3.86 -19.03 -7.37
N ARG A 130 -2.85 -19.13 -8.24
CA ARG A 130 -2.60 -20.32 -9.07
C ARG A 130 -2.14 -21.51 -8.23
N VAL A 131 -1.28 -21.29 -7.23
CA VAL A 131 -0.87 -22.34 -6.29
C VAL A 131 -2.07 -22.87 -5.52
N ASP A 132 -2.92 -21.98 -4.98
CA ASP A 132 -4.11 -22.39 -4.22
C ASP A 132 -5.03 -23.27 -5.08
N ALA A 133 -5.29 -22.88 -6.34
CA ALA A 133 -6.11 -23.65 -7.27
C ALA A 133 -5.53 -25.02 -7.69
N LEU A 134 -4.22 -25.25 -7.50
CA LEU A 134 -3.55 -26.52 -7.82
C LEU A 134 -3.45 -27.45 -6.61
N VAL A 135 -3.58 -26.90 -5.40
CA VAL A 135 -3.48 -27.63 -4.13
C VAL A 135 -4.86 -28.06 -3.63
N ASP A 136 -5.93 -27.35 -4.00
CA ASP A 136 -7.34 -27.73 -3.82
C ASP A 136 -7.77 -28.92 -4.71
#